data_AF-A0A7W1D1T9-F1
#
_entry.id   AF-A0A7W1D1T9-F1
#
_cell.length_a   1.000
_cell.length_b   1.000
_cell.length_c   1.000
_cell.angle_alpha   90.00
_cell.angle_beta   90.00
_cell.angle_gamma   90.00
#
_symmetry.space_group_name_H-M   'P 1'
#
loop_
_entity.id
_entity.type
_entity.pdbx_description
1 polymer ?
#
loop_
_entity_poly.entity_id
_entity_poly.type
_entity_poly.pdbx_seq_one_letter_code
_entity_poly.pdbx_strand_id
1 'polypeptide(L)' 'MRGQEPVRIPKEVLEELESVRRYTRARVLDIPTLRYVAMERGKPALDLWIDEHEQEYGRGLLNGFQPEN' A
#
# COMPACT_ATOMS: atom_id res chain seq x y z
N MET A 1 15.65 5.02 20.02
CA MET A 1 14.67 5.53 19.04
C MET A 1 13.38 4.75 19.26
N ARG A 2 12.26 5.39 19.63
CA ARG A 2 10.96 4.71 19.51
C ARG A 2 10.73 4.56 18.01
N GLY A 3 10.77 3.34 17.47
CA GLY A 3 10.47 3.11 16.07
C GLY A 3 9.09 3.70 15.77
N GLN A 4 8.95 4.44 14.68
CA GLN A 4 7.67 5.01 14.30
C GLN A 4 6.65 3.89 14.11
N GLU A 5 5.43 4.08 14.61
CA GLU A 5 4.40 3.04 14.55
C GLU A 5 4.04 2.70 13.09
N PRO A 6 3.87 1.41 12.76
CA PRO A 6 3.42 0.99 11.43
C PRO A 6 2.05 1.58 11.10
N VAL A 7 1.81 1.83 9.82
CA VAL A 7 0.50 2.25 9.34
C VAL A 7 -0.42 1.03 9.31
N ARG A 8 -1.51 1.10 10.07
CA ARG A 8 -2.55 0.07 10.06
C ARG A 8 -3.44 0.30 8.84
N ILE A 9 -3.65 -0.74 8.06
CA ILE A 9 -4.49 -0.73 6.86
C ILE A 9 -5.38 -1.97 6.84
N PRO A 10 -6.54 -1.93 6.15
CA PRO A 10 -7.37 -3.10 5.99
C PRO A 10 -6.57 -4.28 5.43
N LYS A 11 -6.86 -5.50 5.91
CA LYS A 11 -6.13 -6.71 5.52
C LYS A 11 -6.13 -6.92 3.99
N GLU A 12 -7.27 -6.67 3.36
CA GLU A 12 -7.43 -6.77 1.90
C GLU A 12 -6.50 -5.80 1.15
N VAL A 13 -6.43 -4.54 1.60
CA VAL A 13 -5.50 -3.53 1.05
C VAL A 13 -4.05 -3.98 1.16
N LEU A 14 -3.66 -4.57 2.30
CA LEU A 14 -2.30 -5.10 2.49
C LEU A 14 -2.00 -6.26 1.54
N GLU A 15 -2.92 -7.20 1.38
CA GLU A 15 -2.76 -8.34 0.47
C GLU A 15 -2.62 -7.90 -0.99
N GLU A 16 -3.42 -6.92 -1.40
CA GLU A 16 -3.33 -6.32 -2.73
C GLU A 16 -2.01 -5.56 -2.94
N LEU A 17 -1.58 -4.77 -1.95
CA LEU A 17 -0.29 -4.07 -1.99
C LEU A 17 0.89 -5.04 -2.14
N GLU A 18 0.91 -6.13 -1.36
CA GLU A 18 1.94 -7.16 -1.47
C GLU A 18 1.86 -7.95 -2.78
N SER A 19 0.66 -8.09 -3.37
CA SER A 19 0.51 -8.63 -4.71
C SER A 19 1.14 -7.72 -5.77
N VAL A 20 0.91 -6.41 -5.68
CA VAL A 20 1.48 -5.42 -6.61
C VAL A 20 3.00 -5.38 -6.49
N ARG A 21 3.55 -5.32 -5.26
CA ARG A 21 5.01 -5.36 -5.01
C ARG A 21 5.69 -6.60 -5.59
N ARG A 22 5.06 -7.77 -5.46
CA ARG A 22 5.58 -9.03 -6.03
C ARG A 22 5.58 -9.00 -7.56
N TYR A 23 4.54 -8.44 -8.17
CA TYR A 23 4.43 -8.33 -9.62
C TYR A 23 5.47 -7.37 -10.21
N THR A 24 5.60 -6.18 -9.64
CA THR A 24 6.55 -5.15 -10.11
C THR A 24 8.00 -5.45 -9.69
N ARG A 25 8.20 -6.39 -8.76
CA ARG A 25 9.49 -6.67 -8.10
C ARG A 25 10.06 -5.43 -7.40
N ALA A 26 9.20 -4.50 -7.01
CA ALA A 26 9.56 -3.26 -6.33
C ALA A 26 8.95 -3.22 -4.92
N ARG A 27 9.74 -2.83 -3.92
CA ARG A 27 9.25 -2.61 -2.55
C ARG A 27 8.57 -1.26 -2.38
N VAL A 28 8.98 -0.27 -3.17
CA VAL A 28 8.51 1.11 -3.13
C VAL A 28 8.05 1.48 -4.53
N LEU A 29 6.84 2.02 -4.61
CA LEU A 29 6.23 2.54 -5.83
C LEU A 29 5.72 3.94 -5.53
N ASP A 30 5.80 4.84 -6.51
CA ASP A 30 5.04 6.09 -6.43
C ASP A 30 3.53 5.81 -6.63
N ILE A 31 2.71 6.74 -6.16
CA ILE A 31 1.24 6.61 -6.21
C ILE A 31 0.72 6.42 -7.65
N PRO A 32 1.19 7.17 -8.67
CA PRO A 32 0.76 6.96 -10.05
C PRO A 32 1.02 5.54 -10.56
N THR A 33 2.21 5.00 -10.32
CA THR A 33 2.58 3.64 -10.73
C THR A 33 1.78 2.60 -9.95
N LEU A 34 1.60 2.81 -8.64
CA LEU A 34 0.81 1.92 -7.80
C LEU A 34 -0.64 1.82 -8.28
N ARG A 35 -1.30 2.97 -8.52
CA ARG A 35 -2.68 3.02 -9.03
C ARG A 35 -2.79 2.36 -10.41
N TYR A 36 -1.89 2.69 -11.33
CA TYR A 36 -1.87 2.08 -12.67
C TYR A 36 -1.81 0.54 -12.59
N VAL A 37 -0.89 -0.01 -11.79
CA VAL A 37 -0.76 -1.46 -11.65
C VAL A 37 -1.93 -2.05 -10.87
N ALA A 38 -2.45 -1.37 -9.85
CA ALA A 38 -3.63 -1.82 -9.10
C ALA A 38 -4.84 -1.99 -10.04
N MET A 39 -5.11 -0.99 -10.88
CA MET A 39 -6.17 -1.05 -11.89
C MET A 39 -5.91 -2.16 -12.92
N GLU A 40 -4.69 -2.24 -13.49
CA GLU A 40 -4.31 -3.27 -14.47
C GLU A 40 -4.49 -4.70 -13.93
N ARG A 41 -4.27 -4.88 -12.63
CA ARG A 41 -4.27 -6.20 -11.96
C ARG A 41 -5.56 -6.51 -11.19
N GLY A 42 -6.59 -5.66 -11.31
CA GLY A 42 -7.87 -5.85 -10.63
C GLY A 42 -7.72 -5.82 -9.12
N LYS A 43 -7.12 -4.75 -8.58
CA LYS A 43 -6.88 -4.50 -7.16
C LYS A 43 -7.65 -3.27 -6.66
N PRO A 44 -8.99 -3.35 -6.63
CA PRO A 44 -9.83 -2.19 -6.37
C PRO A 44 -9.75 -1.69 -4.92
N ALA A 45 -9.49 -2.57 -3.95
CA ALA A 45 -9.39 -2.15 -2.54
C ALA A 45 -8.17 -1.25 -2.32
N LEU A 46 -7.04 -1.59 -2.95
CA LEU A 46 -5.83 -0.79 -2.93
C LEU A 46 -6.01 0.53 -3.67
N ASP A 47 -6.62 0.53 -4.85
CA ASP A 47 -6.84 1.75 -5.63
C ASP A 47 -7.72 2.76 -4.86
N LEU A 48 -8.85 2.30 -4.32
CA LEU A 48 -9.76 3.10 -3.50
C LEU A 48 -9.09 3.60 -2.22
N TRP A 49 -8.35 2.73 -1.52
CA TRP A 49 -7.67 3.13 -0.28
C TRP A 49 -6.65 4.24 -0.54
N ILE A 50 -5.88 4.15 -1.64
CA ILE A 50 -4.88 5.15 -2.01
C ILE A 50 -5.53 6.49 -2.39
N ASP A 51 -6.75 6.52 -2.90
CA ASP A 51 -7.48 7.78 -3.18
C ASP A 51 -7.69 8.62 -1.90
N GLU A 52 -8.01 7.95 -0.80
CA GLU A 52 -8.33 8.61 0.47
C GLU A 52 -7.09 8.75 1.40
N HIS A 53 -6.08 7.90 1.24
CA HIS A 53 -5.00 7.70 2.22
C HIS A 53 -3.58 7.90 1.66
N GLU A 54 -3.39 8.80 0.69
CA GLU A 54 -2.07 9.07 0.07
C GLU A 54 -0.95 9.36 1.09
N GLN A 55 -1.24 10.15 2.12
CA GLN A 55 -0.27 10.48 3.17
C GLN A 55 0.11 9.27 4.01
N GLU A 56 -0.85 8.39 4.28
CA GLU A 56 -0.62 7.15 5.01
C GLU A 56 0.20 6.16 4.21
N TYR A 57 -0.03 6.08 2.90
CA TYR A 57 0.84 5.32 2.03
C TYR A 57 2.29 5.80 2.13
N GLY A 58 2.51 7.11 2.03
CA GLY A 58 3.84 7.71 2.21
C GLY A 58 4.47 7.37 3.56
N ARG A 59 3.71 7.44 4.66
CA ARG A 59 4.18 7.02 6.00
C ARG A 59 4.49 5.53 6.06
N GLY A 60 3.65 4.68 5.48
CA GLY A 60 3.81 3.23 5.49
C GLY A 60 4.99 2.74 4.65
N LEU A 61 5.41 3.50 3.63
CA LEU A 61 6.68 3.25 2.93
C LEU A 61 7.90 3.40 3.85
N LEU A 62 7.83 4.28 4.85
CA LEU A 62 8.92 4.53 5.81
C LEU A 62 8.80 3.62 7.05
N ASN A 63 7.58 3.45 7.56
CA ASN A 63 7.30 2.84 8.87
C ASN A 63 6.81 1.39 8.77
N GLY A 64 6.51 0.92 7.56
CA GLY A 64 5.88 -0.37 7.32
C GLY A 64 4.36 -0.32 7.42
N PHE A 65 3.73 -1.39 6.93
CA PHE A 65 2.29 -1.59 6.96
C PHE A 65 1.95 -2.78 7.86
N GLN A 66 0.84 -2.70 8.57
CA GLN A 66 0.27 -3.79 9.35
C GLN A 66 -1.23 -3.91 9.06
N PRO A 67 -1.81 -5.12 9.12
CA PRO A 67 -3.25 -5.26 9.02
C PRO A 67 -3.95 -4.64 10.23
N GLU A 68 -5.12 -4.06 10.00
CA GLU A 68 -6.09 -3.77 11.06
C GLU A 68 -6.52 -5.08 11.74
N ASN A 69 -6.75 -4.99 13.06
CA ASN A 69 -7.16 -6.13 13.88
C ASN A 69 -8.63 -6.47 13.69
#